data_AF-A0A354J7S9-F1
#
_entry.id   AF-A0A354J7S9-F1
#
_cell.length_a   1.000
_cell.length_b   1.000
_cell.length_c   1.000
_cell.angle_alpha   90.00
_cell.angle_beta   90.00
_cell.angle_gamma   90.00
#
_symmetry.space_group_name_H-M   'P 1'
#
loop_
_entity.id
_entity.type
_entity.pdbx_description
1 polymer ?
#
loop_
_entity_poly.entity_id
_entity_poly.type
_entity_poly.pdbx_seq_one_letter_code
_entity_poly.pdbx_strand_id
1 'polypeptide(L)'
;AYKKRFGNLPAKVEADKIYMNRWNRQILRLLRIEIGGKPLGRPSKEQNTKEYHDLMARNVGERNEVEAVFGTGKQIYRAKRADTEALWVRACYFVKN
;
A
#
# COMPACT_ATOMS: atom_id res chain seq x y z
N ALA A 1 11.21 9.99 -1.53
CA ALA A 1 11.83 8.85 -2.25
C ALA A 1 11.15 8.56 -3.60
N TYR A 2 9.83 8.33 -3.67
CA TYR A 2 9.12 7.99 -4.92
C TYR A 2 9.21 9.07 -6.01
N LYS A 3 8.78 10.31 -5.73
CA LYS A 3 8.85 11.43 -6.69
C LYS A 3 10.27 11.72 -7.20
N LYS A 4 11.28 11.57 -6.34
CA LYS A 4 12.69 11.71 -6.74
C LYS A 4 13.13 10.61 -7.72
N ARG A 5 12.55 9.41 -7.60
CA ARG A 5 12.92 8.23 -8.40
C ARG A 5 12.17 8.15 -9.74
N PHE A 6 10.88 8.49 -9.74
CA PHE A 6 10.00 8.36 -10.91
C PHE A 6 9.63 9.71 -11.54
N GLY A 7 10.12 10.82 -10.99
CA GLY A 7 9.77 12.19 -11.41
C GLY A 7 8.37 12.64 -10.97
N ASN A 8 7.46 11.70 -10.71
CA ASN A 8 6.03 11.95 -10.56
C ASN A 8 5.49 11.46 -9.22
N LEU A 9 4.30 11.93 -8.84
CA LEU A 9 3.55 11.36 -7.71
C LEU A 9 2.86 10.07 -8.15
N PRO A 10 2.67 9.09 -7.24
CA PRO A 10 1.96 7.86 -7.57
C PRO A 10 0.49 8.15 -7.85
N ALA A 11 -0.11 7.40 -8.78
CA ALA A 11 -1.54 7.50 -9.08
C ALA A 11 -2.41 6.94 -7.95
N LYS A 12 -1.98 5.84 -7.31
CA LYS A 12 -2.66 5.14 -6.23
C LYS A 12 -1.69 4.88 -5.07
N VAL A 13 -2.17 5.01 -3.84
CA VAL A 13 -1.41 4.69 -2.62
C VAL A 13 -2.16 3.69 -1.76
N GLU A 14 -1.53 2.54 -1.53
CA GLU A 14 -1.96 1.55 -0.54
C GLU A 14 -0.99 1.59 0.64
N ALA A 15 -1.43 2.17 1.76
CA ALA A 15 -0.61 2.32 2.96
C ALA A 15 -1.32 1.83 4.21
N ASP A 16 -0.56 1.51 5.24
CA ASP A 16 -1.06 0.92 6.50
C ASP A 16 -2.11 1.77 7.17
N LYS A 17 -2.96 1.11 7.96
CA LYS A 17 -4.09 1.77 8.63
C LYS A 17 -3.64 2.96 9.47
N ILE A 18 -2.44 2.89 10.08
CA ILE A 18 -1.85 3.98 10.87
C ILE A 18 -1.61 5.26 10.04
N TYR A 19 -1.34 5.11 8.74
CA TYR A 19 -1.14 6.23 7.81
C TYR A 19 -2.44 6.70 7.14
N MET A 20 -3.53 5.94 7.28
CA MET A 20 -4.82 6.24 6.64
C MET A 20 -5.74 7.13 7.50
N ASN A 21 -5.14 8.08 8.22
CA ASN A 21 -5.85 9.03 9.07
C ASN A 21 -6.52 10.16 8.26
N ARG A 22 -7.35 10.99 8.93
CA ARG A 22 -8.15 12.04 8.28
C ARG A 22 -7.28 13.07 7.54
N TRP A 23 -6.19 13.52 8.18
CA TRP A 23 -5.26 14.50 7.61
C TRP A 23 -4.55 13.97 6.36
N ASN A 24 -4.00 12.77 6.43
CA ASN A 24 -3.32 12.15 5.28
C ASN A 24 -4.28 11.92 4.12
N ARG A 25 -5.53 11.52 4.39
CA ARG A 25 -6.54 11.38 3.34
C ARG A 25 -6.90 12.71 2.69
N GLN A 26 -6.95 13.80 3.44
CA GLN A 26 -7.17 15.14 2.86
C GLN A 26 -6.03 15.53 1.92
N ILE A 27 -4.78 15.29 2.34
CA ILE A 27 -3.59 15.54 1.52
C ILE A 27 -3.62 14.71 0.24
N LEU A 28 -3.92 13.42 0.34
CA LEU A 28 -3.99 12.52 -0.84
C LEU A 28 -5.07 12.96 -1.83
N ARG A 29 -6.25 13.39 -1.36
CA ARG A 29 -7.30 13.95 -2.22
C ARG A 29 -6.86 15.24 -2.90
N LEU A 30 -6.22 16.15 -2.17
CA LEU A 30 -5.71 17.40 -2.73
C LEU A 30 -4.69 17.14 -3.85
N LEU A 31 -3.83 16.13 -3.66
CA LEU A 31 -2.85 15.70 -4.64
C LEU A 31 -3.42 14.82 -5.76
N ARG A 32 -4.75 14.57 -5.76
CA ARG A 32 -5.44 13.69 -6.71
C ARG A 32 -4.86 12.27 -6.79
N ILE A 33 -4.40 11.77 -5.64
CA ILE A 33 -3.88 10.42 -5.49
C ILE A 33 -5.03 9.53 -5.01
N GLU A 34 -5.28 8.42 -5.71
CA GLU A 34 -6.26 7.43 -5.32
C GLU A 34 -5.87 6.76 -4.00
N ILE A 35 -6.82 6.69 -3.08
CA ILE A 35 -6.59 6.19 -1.73
C ILE A 35 -7.05 4.73 -1.68
N GLY A 36 -6.12 3.82 -1.42
CA GLY A 36 -6.45 2.42 -1.16
C GLY A 36 -7.10 2.20 0.20
N GLY A 37 -7.86 1.11 0.29
CA GLY A 37 -8.45 0.61 1.54
C GLY A 37 -9.77 1.26 1.95
N LYS A 38 -10.35 0.71 3.03
CA LYS A 38 -11.70 1.07 3.52
C LYS A 38 -11.80 2.54 3.94
N PRO A 39 -12.96 3.21 3.78
CA PRO A 39 -13.17 4.58 4.24
C PRO A 39 -13.08 4.70 5.76
N LEU A 40 -12.90 5.93 6.25
CA LEU A 40 -12.97 6.19 7.69
C LEU A 40 -14.42 6.10 8.16
N GLY A 41 -14.65 5.33 9.22
CA GLY A 41 -15.98 5.13 9.81
C GLY A 41 -16.76 4.00 9.17
N ARG A 42 -18.07 3.98 9.41
CA ARG A 42 -18.98 2.98 8.85
C ARG A 42 -19.26 3.30 7.38
N PRO A 43 -19.04 2.37 6.44
CA PRO A 43 -19.46 2.56 5.04
C PRO A 43 -20.96 2.82 4.97
N SER A 44 -21.41 3.69 4.06
CA SER A 44 -22.85 3.92 3.87
C SER A 44 -23.52 2.66 3.26
N LYS A 45 -24.84 2.53 3.42
CA LYS A 45 -25.58 1.41 2.82
C LYS A 45 -25.48 1.39 1.29
N GLU A 46 -25.42 2.57 0.66
CA GLU A 46 -25.28 2.74 -0.79
C GLU A 46 -23.89 2.34 -1.30
N GLN A 47 -22.86 2.48 -0.48
CA GLN A 47 -21.49 2.05 -0.80
C GLN A 47 -21.29 0.53 -0.62
N ASN A 48 -22.26 -0.19 -0.07
CA ASN A 48 -22.17 -1.61 0.22
C ASN A 48 -22.55 -2.47 -1.01
N THR A 49 -22.00 -2.12 -2.17
CA THR A 49 -22.22 -2.86 -3.43
C THR A 49 -21.26 -4.04 -3.54
N LYS A 50 -21.60 -5.03 -4.36
CA LYS A 50 -20.71 -6.16 -4.68
C LYS A 50 -19.38 -5.67 -5.25
N GLU A 51 -19.43 -4.68 -6.15
CA GLU A 51 -18.25 -4.06 -6.76
C GLU A 51 -17.30 -3.46 -5.72
N TYR A 52 -17.83 -2.83 -4.68
CA TYR A 52 -17.02 -2.30 -3.59
C TYR A 52 -16.30 -3.41 -2.82
N HIS A 53 -16.98 -4.53 -2.55
CA HIS A 53 -16.36 -5.69 -1.90
C HIS A 53 -15.25 -6.30 -2.76
N ASP A 54 -15.50 -6.45 -4.06
CA ASP A 54 -14.53 -6.99 -5.00
C ASP A 54 -13.29 -6.08 -5.09
N LEU A 55 -13.48 -4.76 -5.16
CA LEU A 55 -12.39 -3.78 -5.13
C LEU A 55 -11.60 -3.86 -3.82
N MET A 56 -12.29 -3.96 -2.68
CA MET A 56 -11.62 -4.09 -1.38
C MET A 56 -10.86 -5.41 -1.26
N ALA A 57 -11.40 -6.51 -1.78
CA ALA A 57 -10.73 -7.80 -1.81
C ALA A 57 -9.46 -7.75 -2.66
N ARG A 58 -9.50 -7.11 -3.84
CA ARG A 58 -8.32 -6.89 -4.69
C ARG A 58 -7.25 -6.06 -3.97
N ASN A 59 -7.62 -4.91 -3.40
CA ASN A 59 -6.68 -4.05 -2.66
C ASN A 59 -6.07 -4.79 -1.45
N VAL A 60 -6.83 -5.65 -0.77
CA VAL A 60 -6.28 -6.47 0.32
C VAL A 60 -5.35 -7.55 -0.22
N GLY A 61 -5.69 -8.18 -1.34
CA GLY A 61 -4.84 -9.17 -2.02
C GLY A 61 -3.49 -8.58 -2.46
N GLU A 62 -3.51 -7.43 -3.13
CA GLU A 62 -2.31 -6.70 -3.58
C GLU A 62 -1.35 -6.45 -2.42
N ARG A 63 -1.88 -6.03 -1.26
CA ARG A 63 -1.11 -5.80 -0.03
C ARG A 63 -0.58 -7.08 0.58
N ASN A 64 -1.43 -8.08 0.74
CA ASN A 64 -1.06 -9.36 1.34
C ASN A 64 0.08 -10.03 0.56
N GLU A 65 0.05 -9.95 -0.76
CA GLU A 65 1.14 -10.47 -1.60
C GLU A 65 2.45 -9.70 -1.39
N VAL A 66 2.40 -8.37 -1.29
CA VAL A 66 3.60 -7.55 -0.99
C VAL A 66 4.14 -7.90 0.39
N GLU A 67 3.28 -8.00 1.40
CA GLU A 67 3.64 -8.38 2.76
C GLU A 67 4.20 -9.81 2.84
N ALA A 68 3.65 -10.75 2.07
CA ALA A 68 4.15 -12.12 1.99
C ALA A 68 5.58 -12.15 1.45
N VAL A 69 5.88 -11.39 0.39
CA VAL A 69 7.25 -11.26 -0.15
C VAL A 69 8.21 -10.71 0.92
N PHE A 70 7.80 -9.67 1.65
CA PHE A 70 8.60 -9.15 2.75
C PHE A 70 8.78 -10.16 3.90
N GLY A 71 7.72 -10.91 4.24
CA GLY A 71 7.77 -11.97 5.24
C GLY A 71 8.77 -13.07 4.86
N THR A 72 8.74 -13.52 3.61
CA THR A 72 9.70 -14.47 3.04
C THR A 72 11.12 -13.91 3.07
N GLY A 73 11.31 -12.64 2.68
CA GLY A 73 12.58 -11.92 2.80
C GLY A 73 13.18 -11.97 4.21
N LYS A 74 12.34 -11.70 5.22
CA LYS A 74 12.76 -11.67 6.63
C LYS A 74 13.03 -13.06 7.20
N GLN A 75 12.19 -14.05 6.89
CA GLN A 75 12.30 -15.40 7.46
C GLN A 75 13.32 -16.27 6.73
N ILE A 76 13.21 -16.38 5.41
CA ILE A 76 14.04 -17.29 4.61
C ILE A 76 15.40 -16.67 4.34
N TYR A 77 15.42 -15.42 3.87
CA TYR A 77 16.66 -14.76 3.45
C TYR A 77 17.35 -13.98 4.59
N ARG A 78 16.84 -14.09 5.83
CA ARG A 78 17.40 -13.47 7.04
C ARG A 78 17.70 -11.97 6.88
N ALA A 79 16.90 -11.26 6.09
CA ALA A 79 16.98 -9.82 5.85
C ALA A 79 16.47 -9.00 7.06
N LYS A 80 16.93 -9.35 8.27
CA LYS A 80 16.50 -8.76 9.55
C LYS A 80 17.41 -7.62 10.02
N ARG A 81 18.58 -7.42 9.40
CA ARG A 81 19.54 -6.38 9.76
C ARG A 81 19.30 -5.13 8.88
N ALA A 82 19.43 -3.95 9.48
CA ALA A 82 19.18 -2.66 8.81
C ALA A 82 20.12 -2.39 7.61
N ASP A 83 21.30 -3.01 7.59
CA ASP A 83 22.29 -2.95 6.50
C ASP A 83 21.80 -3.62 5.21
N THR A 84 21.04 -4.72 5.35
CA THR A 84 20.55 -5.57 4.27
C THR A 84 19.08 -5.30 3.95
N GLU A 85 18.30 -4.78 4.91
CA GLU A 85 16.90 -4.42 4.73
C GLU A 85 16.69 -3.49 3.54
N ALA A 86 17.53 -2.45 3.36
CA ALA A 86 17.38 -1.51 2.26
C ALA A 86 17.58 -2.17 0.87
N LEU A 87 18.52 -3.12 0.76
CA LEU A 87 18.76 -3.88 -0.48
C LEU A 87 17.61 -4.85 -0.78
N TRP A 88 17.08 -5.52 0.24
CA TRP A 88 15.96 -6.44 0.09
C TRP A 88 14.64 -5.71 -0.15
N VAL A 89 14.39 -4.58 0.51
CA VAL A 89 13.22 -3.74 0.21
C VAL A 89 13.26 -3.25 -1.24
N ARG A 90 14.44 -2.92 -1.73
CA ARG A 90 14.64 -2.54 -3.14
C ARG A 90 14.43 -3.73 -4.08
N ALA A 91 14.92 -4.93 -3.74
CA ALA A 91 14.75 -6.14 -4.54
C ALA A 91 13.29 -6.60 -4.61
N CYS A 92 12.59 -6.64 -3.47
CA CYS A 92 11.17 -7.00 -3.40
C CYS A 92 10.31 -6.03 -4.23
N TYR A 93 10.65 -4.74 -4.22
CA TYR A 93 9.98 -3.75 -5.05
C TYR A 93 10.24 -3.96 -6.55
N PHE A 94 11.41 -4.44 -6.97
CA PHE A 94 11.72 -4.69 -8.38
C PHE A 94 11.11 -5.99 -8.93
N VAL A 95 10.96 -7.03 -8.13
CA VAL A 95 10.37 -8.31 -8.58
C VAL A 95 8.88 -8.18 -8.90
N LYS A 96 8.22 -7.13 -8.39
CA LYS A 96 6.77 -6.92 -8.51
C LYS A 96 6.34 -5.76 -9.42
N ASN A 97 7.28 -4.99 -9.99
CA ASN A 97 7.00 -3.88 -10.92
C ASN A 97 7.45 -4.20 -12.33
#